data_AF-A0A7J2Y542-F1
#
_entry.id   AF-A0A7J2Y542-F1
#
_cell.length_a   1.000
_cell.length_b   1.000
_cell.length_c   1.000
_cell.angle_alpha   90.00
_cell.angle_beta   90.00
_cell.angle_gamma   90.00
#
_symmetry.space_group_name_H-M   'P 1'
#
loop_
_entity.id
_entity.type
_entity.pdbx_description
1 polymer ?
#
loop_
_entity_poly.entity_id
_entity_poly.type
_entity_poly.pdbx_seq_one_letter_code
_entity_poly.pdbx_strand_id
1 'polypeptide(L)'
;MLFFSSVSRQWISRPNRPESIAICRSRGPPTRYTSSPRRSFSTNRLRARWEVTSWRVLKTRLKDAFTRSSSGIRYRTIACGKSGQAPKVSGVRREVLSARGESALFVASDRLRVLEEAVVACRRCPRLVRYREAVARTKRASFRDWEYWGRPVPGFGDPAARLLVVGLAPAAHGGNRTGRIFTGDRSGDWLYRALHRAGFANQGSSMSRFDGLKLHDCYVTAAVRCAPPENRPTRSEFARCQPYLEQEVRILRNATVVVALGALAWEAFLRAWSATDHEVPARRPRFRHGAFVELAPTILLGSYHPSQRNTSTGLLTEAMFDAIFQQARSWLEEPSPREAGSGGSFRRESSG
;
A
#
# COMPACT_ATOMS: atom_id res chain seq x y z
N MET A 1 -56.81 22.66 -38.82
CA MET A 1 -57.17 24.05 -38.42
C MET A 1 -57.17 24.10 -36.90
N LEU A 2 -56.07 24.53 -36.28
CA LEU A 2 -55.81 25.91 -35.83
C LEU A 2 -56.85 26.38 -34.79
N PHE A 3 -56.50 26.41 -33.50
CA PHE A 3 -56.08 27.64 -32.79
C PHE A 3 -55.96 27.45 -31.26
N PHE A 4 -54.93 28.09 -30.72
CA PHE A 4 -54.66 28.45 -29.34
C PHE A 4 -55.83 29.15 -28.62
N SER A 5 -55.89 29.07 -27.29
CA SER A 5 -55.87 30.30 -26.48
C SER A 5 -55.42 30.05 -25.04
N SER A 6 -54.42 30.82 -24.64
CA SER A 6 -53.93 31.03 -23.28
C SER A 6 -54.74 32.14 -22.60
N VAL A 7 -55.00 32.03 -21.29
CA VAL A 7 -55.16 33.20 -20.43
C VAL A 7 -54.52 32.95 -19.07
N SER A 8 -53.63 33.87 -18.74
CA SER A 8 -52.89 34.07 -17.50
C SER A 8 -53.54 35.18 -16.65
N ARG A 9 -53.33 35.15 -15.32
CA ARG A 9 -53.18 36.27 -14.34
C ARG A 9 -53.34 35.68 -12.92
N GLN A 10 -52.28 35.58 -12.11
CA GLN A 10 -51.61 36.60 -11.30
C GLN A 10 -52.32 36.99 -9.98
N TRP A 11 -51.63 36.62 -8.87
CA TRP A 11 -51.40 37.34 -7.61
C TRP A 11 -52.54 37.63 -6.61
N ILE A 12 -52.34 37.23 -5.34
CA ILE A 12 -52.26 38.09 -4.13
C ILE A 12 -51.91 37.27 -2.86
N SER A 13 -50.76 37.62 -2.27
CA SER A 13 -50.42 37.81 -0.84
C SER A 13 -50.54 36.71 0.24
N ARG A 14 -49.37 36.37 0.82
CA ARG A 14 -49.14 35.88 2.21
C ARG A 14 -49.25 37.07 3.22
N PRO A 15 -49.00 36.98 4.56
CA PRO A 15 -48.65 35.86 5.48
C PRO A 15 -49.40 35.88 6.84
N ASN A 16 -49.15 34.92 7.75
CA ASN A 16 -49.06 35.22 9.20
C ASN A 16 -48.37 34.10 10.01
N ARG A 17 -47.36 34.50 10.80
CA ARG A 17 -46.85 33.81 12.00
C ARG A 17 -47.75 34.13 13.19
N PRO A 18 -47.50 33.50 14.36
CA PRO A 18 -47.15 34.37 15.49
C PRO A 18 -45.89 33.92 16.26
N GLU A 19 -45.18 34.95 16.71
CA GLU A 19 -44.05 35.01 17.65
C GLU A 19 -44.56 34.82 19.10
N SER A 20 -43.88 34.03 19.95
CA SER A 20 -42.83 34.40 20.92
C SER A 20 -43.34 34.95 22.27
N ILE A 21 -42.88 34.34 23.37
CA ILE A 21 -42.62 35.03 24.64
C ILE A 21 -41.27 34.53 25.16
N ALA A 22 -40.36 35.48 25.35
CA ALA A 22 -39.04 35.32 25.94
C ALA A 22 -39.09 35.60 27.45
N ILE A 23 -38.30 34.87 28.25
CA ILE A 23 -37.81 35.33 29.55
C ILE A 23 -36.32 34.99 29.66
N CYS A 24 -35.50 36.04 29.73
CA CYS A 24 -34.10 36.00 30.10
C CYS A 24 -33.92 35.72 31.60
N ARG A 25 -33.01 34.81 31.97
CA ARG A 25 -32.18 34.95 33.18
C ARG A 25 -30.76 34.46 32.91
N SER A 26 -29.82 35.36 33.17
CA SER A 26 -28.37 35.28 33.12
C SER A 26 -27.78 34.41 34.23
N ARG A 27 -26.85 33.49 33.91
CA ARG A 27 -25.85 32.95 34.85
C ARG A 27 -24.58 32.43 34.15
N GLY A 28 -23.45 33.11 34.41
CA GLY A 28 -22.12 32.51 34.66
C GLY A 28 -21.21 32.15 33.46
N PRO A 29 -19.90 32.51 33.49
CA PRO A 29 -18.94 32.14 32.45
C PRO A 29 -18.50 30.67 32.56
N PRO A 30 -18.05 30.03 31.46
CA PRO A 30 -17.60 28.64 31.51
C PRO A 30 -16.28 28.52 32.28
N THR A 31 -16.29 27.65 33.29
CA THR A 31 -15.14 27.25 34.09
C THR A 31 -14.04 26.64 33.22
N ARG A 32 -12.81 27.10 33.48
CA ARG A 32 -11.54 26.56 32.97
C ARG A 32 -11.48 25.04 33.14
N TYR A 33 -11.29 24.31 32.04
CA TYR A 33 -10.89 22.91 32.11
C TYR A 33 -9.39 22.85 32.41
N THR A 34 -9.08 22.47 33.65
CA THR A 34 -7.72 22.24 34.13
C THR A 34 -7.13 21.00 33.45
N SER A 35 -5.88 21.14 33.03
CA SER A 35 -5.03 20.08 32.51
C SER A 35 -4.59 19.14 33.64
N SER A 36 -4.70 17.83 33.41
CA SER A 36 -4.00 16.80 34.18
C SER A 36 -3.80 15.53 33.34
N PRO A 37 -2.85 14.64 33.66
CA PRO A 37 -1.58 14.59 32.95
C PRO A 37 -1.47 13.39 31.99
N ARG A 38 -0.51 13.50 31.08
CA ARG A 38 -0.06 12.46 30.15
C ARG A 38 0.18 11.13 30.88
N ARG A 39 -0.67 10.13 30.62
CA ARG A 39 -0.28 8.72 30.76
C ARG A 39 0.24 8.24 29.41
N SER A 40 1.55 8.07 29.32
CA SER A 40 2.20 7.39 28.20
C SER A 40 1.80 5.90 28.25
N PHE A 41 0.99 5.47 27.28
CA PHE A 41 0.81 4.05 27.03
C PHE A 41 2.08 3.52 26.35
N SER A 42 2.94 2.89 27.14
CA SER A 42 4.15 2.22 26.67
C SER A 42 3.82 1.09 25.70
N THR A 43 4.28 1.21 24.46
CA THR A 43 4.16 0.22 23.38
C THR A 43 5.09 -0.98 23.55
N ASN A 44 5.97 -0.98 24.56
CA ASN A 44 7.00 -2.01 24.74
C ASN A 44 6.44 -3.38 25.15
N ARG A 45 5.34 -3.46 25.92
CA ARG A 45 4.78 -4.75 26.37
C ARG A 45 4.07 -5.55 25.27
N LEU A 46 3.60 -4.90 24.19
CA LEU A 46 2.99 -5.59 23.05
C LEU A 46 4.04 -6.07 22.03
N ARG A 47 5.24 -5.47 22.02
CA ARG A 47 6.38 -5.82 21.17
C ARG A 47 6.97 -7.19 21.56
N ALA A 48 7.19 -7.40 22.86
CA ALA A 48 7.83 -8.62 23.39
C ALA A 48 7.00 -9.90 23.16
N ARG A 49 5.66 -9.80 23.19
CA ARG A 49 4.78 -10.98 22.98
C ARG A 49 4.67 -11.37 21.49
N TRP A 50 5.05 -10.46 20.59
CA TRP A 50 5.07 -10.65 19.14
C TRP A 50 6.31 -11.41 18.67
N GLU A 51 7.46 -11.14 19.28
CA GLU A 51 8.71 -11.83 18.96
C GLU A 51 8.63 -13.33 19.27
N VAL A 52 8.01 -13.74 20.38
CA VAL A 52 8.08 -15.15 20.80
C VAL A 52 7.13 -16.07 20.03
N THR A 53 5.95 -15.58 19.61
CA THR A 53 4.89 -16.44 19.06
C THR A 53 4.93 -16.52 17.53
N SER A 54 5.14 -15.38 16.85
CA SER A 54 5.21 -15.33 15.38
C SER A 54 6.52 -15.90 14.86
N TRP A 55 7.65 -15.65 15.55
CA TRP A 55 8.93 -16.25 15.16
C TRP A 55 8.99 -17.77 15.35
N ARG A 56 8.28 -18.34 16.34
CA ARG A 56 8.23 -19.80 16.49
C ARG A 56 7.55 -20.44 15.30
N VAL A 57 6.38 -19.93 14.89
CA VAL A 57 5.67 -20.45 13.71
C VAL A 57 6.47 -20.23 12.42
N LEU A 58 7.14 -19.07 12.27
CA LEU A 58 8.02 -18.79 11.13
C LEU A 58 9.26 -19.70 11.09
N LYS A 59 9.93 -19.92 12.24
CA LYS A 59 11.14 -20.76 12.33
C LYS A 59 10.83 -22.22 12.04
N THR A 60 9.72 -22.75 12.55
CA THR A 60 9.37 -24.17 12.33
C THR A 60 9.11 -24.43 10.85
N ARG A 61 8.34 -23.57 10.18
CA ARG A 61 8.01 -23.77 8.74
C ARG A 61 9.19 -23.50 7.80
N LEU A 62 10.06 -22.54 8.11
CA LEU A 62 11.29 -22.31 7.32
C LEU A 62 12.31 -23.44 7.48
N LYS A 63 12.40 -24.06 8.68
CA LYS A 63 13.23 -25.26 8.88
C LYS A 63 12.70 -26.43 8.05
N ASP A 64 11.38 -26.66 8.05
CA ASP A 64 10.76 -27.76 7.29
C ASP A 64 10.94 -27.60 5.77
N ALA A 65 10.87 -26.36 5.26
CA ALA A 65 11.14 -26.04 3.86
C ALA A 65 12.62 -26.25 3.49
N PHE A 66 13.55 -25.93 4.37
CA PHE A 66 14.99 -26.12 4.16
C PHE A 66 15.37 -27.62 4.18
N THR A 67 14.77 -28.43 5.05
CA THR A 67 14.98 -29.88 5.09
C THR A 67 14.38 -30.64 3.90
N ARG A 68 13.33 -30.11 3.26
CA ARG A 68 12.78 -30.69 2.03
C ARG A 68 13.58 -30.35 0.77
N SER A 69 14.35 -29.26 0.78
CA SER A 69 15.23 -28.87 -0.32
C SER A 69 16.57 -29.63 -0.34
N SER A 70 16.99 -30.23 0.78
CA SER A 70 18.29 -30.94 0.89
C SER A 70 18.23 -32.45 0.59
N SER A 71 17.05 -32.99 0.27
CA SER A 71 16.84 -34.42 0.04
C SER A 71 16.84 -34.79 -1.45
N GLY A 72 17.92 -34.48 -2.19
CA GLY A 72 17.87 -34.75 -3.64
C GLY A 72 19.09 -34.46 -4.49
N ILE A 73 20.33 -34.55 -3.99
CA ILE A 73 21.52 -34.63 -4.87
C ILE A 73 22.48 -35.68 -4.33
N ARG A 74 22.44 -36.88 -4.91
CA ARG A 74 23.48 -37.90 -4.71
C ARG A 74 24.66 -37.53 -5.61
N TYR A 75 25.74 -37.02 -5.04
CA TYR A 75 27.02 -37.00 -5.75
C TYR A 75 27.59 -38.43 -5.75
N ARG A 76 27.75 -39.02 -6.93
CA ARG A 76 28.60 -40.20 -7.11
C ARG A 76 30.02 -39.78 -6.74
N THR A 77 30.60 -40.44 -5.75
CA THR A 77 32.02 -40.39 -5.42
C THR A 77 32.86 -40.72 -6.65
N ILE A 78 33.55 -39.71 -7.19
CA ILE A 78 34.63 -39.89 -8.15
C ILE A 78 35.90 -40.12 -7.34
N ALA A 79 36.55 -41.25 -7.59
CA ALA A 79 37.80 -41.64 -6.96
C ALA A 79 38.92 -40.65 -7.30
N CYS A 80 39.73 -40.32 -6.30
CA CYS A 80 40.90 -39.45 -6.39
C CYS A 80 42.00 -40.13 -7.22
N GLY A 81 42.23 -39.65 -8.45
CA GLY A 81 43.39 -39.96 -9.28
C GLY A 81 44.31 -38.75 -9.36
N LYS A 82 45.60 -38.97 -9.11
CA LYS A 82 46.66 -37.95 -9.04
C LYS A 82 46.94 -37.27 -10.38
N SER A 83 47.48 -36.05 -10.28
CA SER A 83 48.23 -35.25 -11.28
C SER A 83 47.47 -34.68 -12.49
N GLY A 84 47.52 -33.35 -12.62
CA GLY A 84 47.13 -32.64 -13.85
C GLY A 84 46.71 -31.19 -13.60
N GLN A 85 47.37 -30.26 -14.28
CA GLN A 85 47.24 -28.80 -14.25
C GLN A 85 45.81 -28.23 -14.06
N ALA A 86 45.71 -27.19 -13.23
CA ALA A 86 44.49 -26.41 -13.05
C ALA A 86 44.14 -25.61 -14.33
N PRO A 87 42.92 -25.73 -14.90
CA PRO A 87 42.51 -24.90 -16.02
C PRO A 87 42.18 -23.49 -15.51
N LYS A 88 42.64 -22.46 -16.24
CA LYS A 88 42.23 -21.07 -16.03
C LYS A 88 40.76 -20.94 -16.42
N VAL A 89 39.86 -20.80 -15.45
CA VAL A 89 38.43 -20.54 -15.69
C VAL A 89 38.17 -19.03 -15.69
N SER A 90 38.34 -18.39 -16.83
CA SER A 90 37.79 -17.05 -17.09
C SER A 90 36.39 -17.19 -17.69
N GLY A 91 35.34 -17.15 -16.85
CA GLY A 91 33.95 -17.24 -17.36
C GLY A 91 32.81 -17.28 -16.33
N VAL A 92 33.08 -17.49 -15.04
CA VAL A 92 32.01 -17.82 -14.06
C VAL A 92 31.30 -16.60 -13.44
N ARG A 93 31.67 -15.36 -13.80
CA ARG A 93 31.11 -14.16 -13.14
C ARG A 93 29.65 -13.84 -13.49
N ARG A 94 29.10 -14.29 -14.63
CA ARG A 94 27.75 -13.93 -15.07
C ARG A 94 26.65 -14.86 -14.53
N GLU A 95 26.88 -16.17 -14.48
CA GLU A 95 25.88 -17.15 -14.00
C GLU A 95 25.63 -17.07 -12.48
N VAL A 96 26.66 -16.78 -11.68
CA VAL A 96 26.53 -16.71 -10.21
C VAL A 96 25.72 -15.50 -9.75
N LEU A 97 25.71 -14.40 -10.51
CA LEU A 97 24.87 -13.23 -10.24
C LEU A 97 23.39 -13.50 -10.57
N SER A 98 23.12 -14.23 -11.65
CA SER A 98 21.77 -14.65 -12.07
C SER A 98 21.11 -15.55 -11.01
N ALA A 99 21.84 -16.58 -10.54
CA ALA A 99 21.32 -17.52 -9.55
C ALA A 99 21.01 -16.87 -8.18
N ARG A 100 21.78 -15.85 -7.78
CA ARG A 100 21.52 -15.07 -6.56
C ARG A 100 20.28 -14.18 -6.69
N GLY A 101 20.05 -13.59 -7.86
CA GLY A 101 18.85 -12.81 -8.15
C GLY A 101 17.58 -13.66 -8.14
N GLU A 102 17.61 -14.81 -8.81
CA GLU A 102 16.48 -15.76 -8.84
C GLU A 102 16.15 -16.30 -7.44
N SER A 103 17.17 -16.62 -6.65
CA SER A 103 16.99 -17.06 -5.26
C SER A 103 16.37 -15.96 -4.38
N ALA A 104 16.80 -14.70 -4.52
CA ALA A 104 16.25 -13.58 -3.76
C ALA A 104 14.77 -13.32 -4.12
N LEU A 105 14.42 -13.40 -5.41
CA LEU A 105 13.05 -13.25 -5.90
C LEU A 105 12.13 -14.36 -5.36
N PHE A 106 12.59 -15.61 -5.42
CA PHE A 106 11.86 -16.74 -4.86
C PHE A 106 11.60 -16.55 -3.35
N VAL A 107 12.64 -16.14 -2.60
CA VAL A 107 12.51 -15.86 -1.17
C VAL A 107 11.55 -14.70 -0.88
N ALA A 108 11.55 -13.64 -1.68
CA ALA A 108 10.61 -12.53 -1.52
C ALA A 108 9.16 -12.98 -1.78
N SER A 109 8.93 -13.73 -2.87
CA SER A 109 7.62 -14.29 -3.20
C SER A 109 7.08 -15.20 -2.09
N ASP A 110 7.90 -16.11 -1.57
CA ASP A 110 7.50 -17.00 -0.48
C ASP A 110 7.18 -16.25 0.82
N ARG A 111 7.98 -15.22 1.15
CA ARG A 111 7.73 -14.39 2.34
C ARG A 111 6.45 -13.58 2.20
N LEU A 112 6.16 -13.04 1.01
CA LEU A 112 4.89 -12.37 0.74
C LEU A 112 3.74 -13.35 0.90
N ARG A 113 3.81 -14.55 0.33
CA ARG A 113 2.77 -15.58 0.49
C ARG A 113 2.48 -15.91 1.96
N VAL A 114 3.52 -16.11 2.78
CA VAL A 114 3.34 -16.34 4.23
C VAL A 114 2.70 -15.12 4.92
N LEU A 115 3.08 -13.91 4.52
CA LEU A 115 2.49 -12.68 5.05
C LEU A 115 1.02 -12.53 4.63
N GLU A 116 0.67 -12.88 3.39
CA GLU A 116 -0.69 -12.86 2.89
C GLU A 116 -1.58 -13.81 3.71
N GLU A 117 -1.13 -15.05 3.96
CA GLU A 117 -1.85 -15.99 4.82
C GLU A 117 -2.10 -15.40 6.22
N ALA A 118 -1.08 -14.79 6.81
CA ALA A 118 -1.19 -14.14 8.12
C ALA A 118 -2.15 -12.94 8.11
N VAL A 119 -2.14 -12.14 7.04
CA VAL A 119 -3.07 -11.03 6.84
C VAL A 119 -4.49 -11.56 6.75
N VAL A 120 -4.76 -12.54 5.88
CA VAL A 120 -6.10 -13.08 5.63
C VAL A 120 -6.70 -13.73 6.89
N ALA A 121 -5.88 -14.38 7.71
CA ALA A 121 -6.32 -14.98 8.98
C ALA A 121 -6.61 -13.93 10.09
N CYS A 122 -6.26 -12.66 9.90
CA CYS A 122 -6.27 -11.66 10.97
C CYS A 122 -7.69 -11.28 11.46
N ARG A 123 -7.88 -11.33 12.79
CA ARG A 123 -9.09 -10.88 13.50
C ARG A 123 -8.82 -9.86 14.62
N ARG A 124 -7.67 -9.18 14.60
CA ARG A 124 -7.20 -8.29 15.70
C ARG A 124 -8.08 -7.06 15.97
N CYS A 125 -8.95 -6.65 15.03
CA CYS A 125 -9.75 -5.43 15.11
C CYS A 125 -11.26 -5.77 15.18
N PRO A 126 -11.87 -5.93 16.37
CA PRO A 126 -13.26 -6.39 16.50
C PRO A 126 -14.28 -5.55 15.72
N ARG A 127 -14.10 -4.21 15.68
CA ARG A 127 -14.97 -3.31 14.90
C ARG A 127 -14.91 -3.60 13.40
N LEU A 128 -13.70 -3.72 12.85
CA LEU A 128 -13.49 -4.01 11.42
C LEU A 128 -13.94 -5.42 11.04
N VAL A 129 -13.70 -6.40 11.91
CA VAL A 129 -14.15 -7.79 11.71
C VAL A 129 -15.67 -7.84 11.62
N ARG A 130 -16.38 -7.25 12.61
CA ARG A 130 -17.85 -7.21 12.58
C ARG A 130 -18.36 -6.50 11.33
N TYR A 131 -17.78 -5.35 10.97
CA TYR A 131 -18.23 -4.56 9.83
C TYR A 131 -18.01 -5.27 8.49
N ARG A 132 -16.78 -5.76 8.23
CA ARG A 132 -16.44 -6.39 6.94
C ARG A 132 -17.30 -7.63 6.65
N GLU A 133 -17.59 -8.41 7.70
CA GLU A 133 -18.43 -9.60 7.63
C GLU A 133 -19.92 -9.25 7.54
N ALA A 134 -20.37 -8.22 8.25
CA ALA A 134 -21.74 -7.72 8.12
C ALA A 134 -22.02 -7.26 6.68
N VAL A 135 -21.11 -6.48 6.09
CA VAL A 135 -21.21 -6.04 4.68
C VAL A 135 -21.19 -7.23 3.72
N ALA A 136 -20.38 -8.26 3.99
CA ALA A 136 -20.33 -9.46 3.17
C ALA A 136 -21.63 -10.29 3.22
N ARG A 137 -22.34 -10.25 4.35
CA ARG A 137 -23.66 -10.90 4.51
C ARG A 137 -24.78 -10.09 3.90
N THR A 138 -24.86 -8.80 4.20
CA THR A 138 -25.96 -7.94 3.74
C THR A 138 -25.85 -7.60 2.27
N LYS A 139 -24.62 -7.40 1.78
CA LYS A 139 -24.27 -7.03 0.40
C LYS A 139 -24.96 -5.74 -0.05
N ARG A 140 -24.55 -5.21 -1.21
CA ARG A 140 -25.30 -4.13 -1.89
C ARG A 140 -26.25 -4.78 -2.88
N ALA A 141 -27.40 -4.14 -3.14
CA ALA A 141 -28.40 -4.64 -4.09
C ALA A 141 -27.79 -5.02 -5.46
N SER A 142 -26.88 -4.19 -6.01
CA SER A 142 -26.19 -4.45 -7.28
C SER A 142 -25.23 -5.65 -7.26
N PHE A 143 -24.93 -6.21 -6.08
CA PHE A 143 -23.99 -7.31 -5.88
C PHE A 143 -24.62 -8.41 -5.00
N ARG A 144 -25.94 -8.54 -4.99
CA ARG A 144 -26.67 -9.48 -4.10
C ARG A 144 -26.25 -10.93 -4.35
N ASP A 145 -26.04 -11.28 -5.61
CA ASP A 145 -25.70 -12.64 -6.04
C ASP A 145 -24.19 -12.92 -6.02
N TRP A 146 -23.38 -11.94 -5.65
CA TRP A 146 -21.93 -12.09 -5.59
C TRP A 146 -21.50 -12.73 -4.27
N GLU A 147 -20.50 -13.60 -4.34
CA GLU A 147 -19.77 -14.03 -3.15
C GLU A 147 -18.79 -12.92 -2.73
N TYR A 148 -18.87 -12.50 -1.46
CA TYR A 148 -18.00 -11.46 -0.91
C TYR A 148 -16.81 -12.09 -0.17
N TRP A 149 -15.64 -11.49 -0.34
CA TRP A 149 -14.42 -11.87 0.38
C TRP A 149 -14.56 -11.81 1.91
N GLY A 150 -15.10 -10.71 2.46
CA GLY A 150 -15.41 -10.58 3.90
C GLY A 150 -14.23 -10.75 4.87
N ARG A 151 -13.01 -10.66 4.36
CA ARG A 151 -11.75 -10.93 5.08
C ARG A 151 -10.77 -9.76 4.89
N PRO A 152 -9.65 -9.70 5.65
CA PRO A 152 -8.57 -8.78 5.35
C PRO A 152 -8.08 -8.98 3.91
N VAL A 153 -7.77 -7.88 3.25
CA VAL A 153 -7.30 -7.86 1.86
C VAL A 153 -5.77 -7.72 1.89
N PRO A 154 -5.03 -8.72 1.38
CA PRO A 154 -3.58 -8.63 1.26
C PRO A 154 -3.16 -7.58 0.22
N GLY A 155 -1.86 -7.28 0.18
CA GLY A 155 -1.29 -6.56 -0.96
C GLY A 155 -1.33 -7.41 -2.23
N PHE A 156 -1.00 -6.81 -3.37
CA PHE A 156 -1.05 -7.45 -4.67
C PHE A 156 -0.02 -6.85 -5.61
N GLY A 157 0.75 -7.69 -6.29
CA GLY A 157 1.63 -7.27 -7.37
C GLY A 157 2.91 -8.09 -7.45
N ASP A 158 3.93 -7.48 -8.01
CA ASP A 158 5.22 -8.09 -8.29
C ASP A 158 6.08 -8.21 -7.01
N PRO A 159 6.56 -9.41 -6.61
CA PRO A 159 7.50 -9.57 -5.50
C PRO A 159 8.84 -8.83 -5.70
N ALA A 160 9.19 -8.52 -6.94
CA ALA A 160 10.39 -7.78 -7.34
C ALA A 160 10.20 -6.27 -7.39
N ALA A 161 9.00 -5.76 -7.10
CA ALA A 161 8.58 -4.40 -7.44
C ALA A 161 9.55 -3.31 -6.97
N ARG A 162 9.89 -2.40 -7.88
CA ARG A 162 10.58 -1.15 -7.56
C ARG A 162 9.63 0.00 -7.22
N LEU A 163 8.37 -0.08 -7.68
CA LEU A 163 7.28 0.80 -7.24
C LEU A 163 6.42 0.15 -6.15
N LEU A 164 6.27 0.81 -5.00
CA LEU A 164 5.29 0.44 -3.97
C LEU A 164 4.19 1.49 -3.86
N VAL A 165 2.94 1.11 -4.10
CA VAL A 165 1.78 1.98 -3.91
C VAL A 165 1.12 1.68 -2.57
N VAL A 166 0.95 2.70 -1.72
CA VAL A 166 0.34 2.56 -0.39
C VAL A 166 -0.98 3.33 -0.32
N GLY A 167 -2.06 2.58 -0.14
CA GLY A 167 -3.40 3.09 0.09
C GLY A 167 -3.81 3.24 1.56
N LEU A 168 -5.03 3.71 1.78
CA LEU A 168 -5.63 3.80 3.11
C LEU A 168 -6.16 2.44 3.60
N ALA A 169 -7.23 1.96 2.97
CA ALA A 169 -7.92 0.73 3.35
C ALA A 169 -8.85 0.25 2.21
N PRO A 170 -9.26 -1.04 2.18
CA PRO A 170 -10.24 -1.54 1.23
C PRO A 170 -11.61 -0.86 1.35
N ALA A 171 -12.29 -0.63 0.22
CA ALA A 171 -13.68 -0.23 0.23
C ALA A 171 -14.61 -1.38 0.61
N ALA A 172 -15.74 -1.05 1.25
CA ALA A 172 -16.75 -2.02 1.72
C ALA A 172 -17.32 -2.91 0.60
N HIS A 173 -17.50 -2.37 -0.61
CA HIS A 173 -17.96 -3.11 -1.79
C HIS A 173 -16.93 -3.16 -2.93
N GLY A 174 -15.68 -2.76 -2.65
CA GLY A 174 -14.52 -2.96 -3.52
C GLY A 174 -13.71 -4.14 -3.03
N GLY A 175 -12.52 -3.89 -2.48
CA GLY A 175 -11.65 -4.95 -1.96
C GLY A 175 -12.28 -5.91 -0.94
N ASN A 176 -13.23 -5.47 -0.10
CA ASN A 176 -13.94 -6.37 0.81
C ASN A 176 -14.94 -7.31 0.11
N ARG A 177 -15.36 -6.97 -1.12
CA ARG A 177 -16.11 -7.86 -2.00
C ARG A 177 -15.16 -8.74 -2.80
N THR A 178 -14.18 -8.14 -3.45
CA THR A 178 -13.37 -8.80 -4.51
C THR A 178 -12.17 -9.58 -3.97
N GLY A 179 -11.69 -9.25 -2.77
CA GLY A 179 -10.51 -9.87 -2.16
C GLY A 179 -9.18 -9.41 -2.72
N ARG A 180 -9.16 -8.40 -3.61
CA ARG A 180 -7.94 -7.76 -4.13
C ARG A 180 -7.98 -6.27 -3.83
N ILE A 181 -6.85 -5.72 -3.40
CA ILE A 181 -6.77 -4.32 -2.97
C ILE A 181 -7.07 -3.40 -4.18
N PHE A 182 -7.82 -2.32 -3.95
CA PHE A 182 -8.23 -1.39 -5.02
C PHE A 182 -9.00 -2.04 -6.19
N THR A 183 -9.71 -3.15 -6.00
CA THR A 183 -10.46 -3.83 -7.08
C THR A 183 -11.96 -3.72 -6.87
N GLY A 184 -12.71 -3.35 -7.93
CA GLY A 184 -14.17 -3.32 -7.91
C GLY A 184 -14.79 -2.09 -7.25
N ASP A 185 -14.06 -0.97 -7.18
CA ASP A 185 -14.56 0.34 -6.77
C ASP A 185 -13.93 1.45 -7.63
N ARG A 186 -14.53 2.65 -7.57
CA ARG A 186 -14.11 3.79 -8.40
C ARG A 186 -12.67 4.26 -8.14
N SER A 187 -12.18 4.14 -6.90
CA SER A 187 -10.79 4.51 -6.58
C SER A 187 -9.81 3.52 -7.23
N GLY A 188 -10.21 2.26 -7.27
CA GLY A 188 -9.54 1.21 -8.02
C GLY A 188 -9.46 1.45 -9.51
N ASP A 189 -10.58 1.83 -10.13
CA ASP A 189 -10.63 2.12 -11.57
C ASP A 189 -9.63 3.22 -11.95
N TRP A 190 -9.53 4.28 -11.14
CA TRP A 190 -8.54 5.33 -11.34
C TRP A 190 -7.11 4.82 -11.19
N LEU A 191 -6.83 4.07 -10.12
CA LEU A 191 -5.50 3.52 -9.86
C LEU A 191 -5.01 2.63 -11.00
N TYR A 192 -5.79 1.62 -11.38
CA TYR A 192 -5.34 0.65 -12.37
C TYR A 192 -5.27 1.21 -13.78
N ARG A 193 -6.14 2.16 -14.16
CA ARG A 193 -5.97 2.91 -15.43
C ARG A 193 -4.67 3.69 -15.47
N ALA A 194 -4.33 4.41 -14.40
CA ALA A 194 -3.09 5.18 -14.33
C ALA A 194 -1.85 4.26 -14.35
N LEU A 195 -1.88 3.15 -13.59
CA LEU A 195 -0.81 2.15 -13.59
C LEU A 195 -0.62 1.52 -14.97
N HIS A 196 -1.71 1.19 -15.68
CA HIS A 196 -1.64 0.66 -17.05
C HIS A 196 -1.02 1.67 -18.02
N ARG A 197 -1.47 2.93 -17.99
CA ARG A 197 -0.90 4.00 -18.83
C ARG A 197 0.58 4.26 -18.55
N ALA A 198 1.02 4.07 -17.31
CA ALA A 198 2.43 4.17 -16.92
C ALA A 198 3.23 2.85 -17.07
N GLY A 199 2.65 1.82 -17.68
CA GLY A 199 3.31 0.54 -17.96
C GLY A 199 3.54 -0.38 -16.76
N PHE A 200 2.89 -0.12 -15.62
CA PHE A 200 2.99 -0.96 -14.40
C PHE A 200 1.96 -2.08 -14.33
N ALA A 201 1.00 -2.12 -15.26
CA ALA A 201 -0.05 -3.13 -15.32
C ALA A 201 -0.29 -3.57 -16.76
N ASN A 202 -0.71 -4.83 -16.96
CA ASN A 202 -1.06 -5.37 -18.28
C ASN A 202 -2.44 -4.92 -18.80
N GLN A 203 -3.29 -4.38 -17.93
CA GLN A 203 -4.62 -3.86 -18.28
C GLN A 203 -5.05 -2.76 -17.31
N GLY A 204 -5.93 -1.86 -17.76
CA GLY A 204 -6.46 -0.75 -16.96
C GLY A 204 -7.69 -1.10 -16.10
N SER A 205 -8.27 -2.29 -16.26
CA SER A 205 -9.48 -2.72 -15.56
C SER A 205 -9.18 -3.73 -14.44
N SER A 206 -9.94 -3.62 -13.34
CA SER A 206 -9.79 -4.47 -12.16
C SER A 206 -11.17 -4.74 -11.55
N MET A 207 -11.83 -5.79 -12.03
CA MET A 207 -13.21 -6.14 -11.68
C MET A 207 -13.28 -7.25 -10.62
N SER A 208 -12.35 -8.20 -10.68
CA SER A 208 -12.34 -9.41 -9.84
C SER A 208 -10.91 -9.89 -9.63
N ARG A 209 -10.59 -10.55 -8.52
CA ARG A 209 -9.26 -11.12 -8.28
C ARG A 209 -8.81 -12.15 -9.34
N PHE A 210 -9.72 -12.65 -10.17
CA PHE A 210 -9.48 -13.67 -11.21
C PHE A 210 -9.51 -13.11 -12.64
N ASP A 211 -9.54 -11.78 -12.82
CA ASP A 211 -9.68 -11.13 -14.13
C ASP A 211 -8.39 -11.01 -14.96
N GLY A 212 -7.34 -11.75 -14.60
CA GLY A 212 -6.08 -11.76 -15.36
C GLY A 212 -5.18 -10.54 -15.19
N LEU A 213 -5.57 -9.54 -14.37
CA LEU A 213 -4.71 -8.41 -14.04
C LEU A 213 -3.38 -8.88 -13.43
N LYS A 214 -2.28 -8.34 -13.95
CA LYS A 214 -0.91 -8.53 -13.47
C LYS A 214 -0.24 -7.16 -13.35
N LEU A 215 0.53 -6.99 -12.28
CA LEU A 215 1.40 -5.83 -12.12
C LEU A 215 2.83 -6.22 -12.47
N HIS A 216 3.53 -5.29 -13.11
CA HIS A 216 4.92 -5.40 -13.50
C HIS A 216 5.68 -4.30 -12.78
N ASP A 217 6.73 -4.66 -12.04
CA ASP A 217 7.57 -3.70 -11.32
C ASP A 217 6.80 -2.83 -10.29
N CYS A 218 5.61 -3.29 -9.89
CA CYS A 218 4.70 -2.57 -9.01
C CYS A 218 4.02 -3.52 -8.02
N TYR A 219 3.93 -3.08 -6.78
CA TYR A 219 3.18 -3.72 -5.72
C TYR A 219 2.24 -2.73 -5.05
N VAL A 220 0.97 -3.10 -4.88
CA VAL A 220 -0.07 -2.25 -4.30
C VAL A 220 -0.47 -2.82 -2.94
N THR A 221 -0.53 -1.97 -1.91
CA THR A 221 -0.95 -2.33 -0.55
C THR A 221 -1.77 -1.23 0.12
N ALA A 222 -2.13 -1.42 1.38
CA ALA A 222 -2.81 -0.44 2.21
C ALA A 222 -2.34 -0.46 3.67
N ALA A 223 -2.44 0.72 4.31
CA ALA A 223 -2.12 0.91 5.72
C ALA A 223 -3.03 0.08 6.65
N VAL A 224 -4.30 -0.11 6.29
CA VAL A 224 -5.27 -0.95 7.01
C VAL A 224 -5.83 -2.00 6.07
N ARG A 225 -5.84 -3.26 6.49
CA ARG A 225 -6.18 -4.41 5.62
C ARG A 225 -7.67 -4.76 5.58
N CYS A 226 -8.50 -4.14 6.38
CA CYS A 226 -9.94 -4.43 6.44
C CYS A 226 -10.75 -3.19 6.07
N ALA A 227 -11.90 -3.37 5.44
CA ALA A 227 -12.81 -2.26 5.19
C ALA A 227 -13.28 -1.64 6.52
N PRO A 228 -13.06 -0.33 6.74
CA PRO A 228 -13.59 0.36 7.89
C PRO A 228 -14.94 1.03 7.56
N PRO A 229 -15.86 1.12 8.54
CA PRO A 229 -17.03 1.98 8.43
C PRO A 229 -16.65 3.39 7.96
N GLU A 230 -17.43 3.94 7.03
CA GLU A 230 -17.23 5.27 6.43
C GLU A 230 -15.85 5.51 5.80
N ASN A 231 -15.09 4.46 5.49
CA ASN A 231 -13.70 4.57 5.06
C ASN A 231 -12.80 5.29 6.10
N ARG A 232 -13.12 5.17 7.40
CA ARG A 232 -12.42 5.82 8.52
C ARG A 232 -11.87 4.81 9.52
N PRO A 233 -10.60 4.37 9.38
CA PRO A 233 -9.94 3.60 10.42
C PRO A 233 -9.63 4.45 11.65
N THR A 234 -9.69 3.84 12.82
CA THR A 234 -9.26 4.46 14.08
C THR A 234 -7.75 4.36 14.25
N ARG A 235 -7.17 5.19 15.13
CA ARG A 235 -5.74 5.11 15.51
C ARG A 235 -5.34 3.70 15.98
N SER A 236 -6.22 3.03 16.74
CA SER A 236 -5.97 1.66 17.23
C SER A 236 -5.95 0.63 16.08
N GLU A 237 -6.73 0.85 15.03
CA GLU A 237 -6.77 -0.04 13.86
C GLU A 237 -5.54 0.14 12.97
N PHE A 238 -5.06 1.38 12.80
CA PHE A 238 -3.76 1.65 12.21
C PHE A 238 -2.66 0.93 12.98
N ALA A 239 -2.57 1.13 14.30
CA ALA A 239 -1.53 0.52 15.12
C ALA A 239 -1.53 -1.02 15.05
N ARG A 240 -2.71 -1.66 14.98
CA ARG A 240 -2.82 -3.12 14.85
C ARG A 240 -2.47 -3.65 13.46
N CYS A 241 -2.66 -2.85 12.41
CA CYS A 241 -2.32 -3.22 11.02
C CYS A 241 -0.88 -2.84 10.64
N GLN A 242 -0.28 -1.87 11.33
CA GLN A 242 1.06 -1.36 11.06
C GLN A 242 2.12 -2.46 10.88
N PRO A 243 2.16 -3.54 11.71
CA PRO A 243 3.15 -4.60 11.53
C PRO A 243 3.09 -5.29 10.16
N TYR A 244 1.93 -5.37 9.51
CA TYR A 244 1.84 -5.98 8.17
C TYR A 244 2.49 -5.09 7.11
N LEU A 245 2.31 -3.77 7.19
CA LEU A 245 2.98 -2.83 6.28
C LEU A 245 4.50 -2.82 6.51
N GLU A 246 4.94 -2.87 7.78
CA GLU A 246 6.36 -3.01 8.10
C GLU A 246 6.98 -4.30 7.52
N GLN A 247 6.26 -5.42 7.54
CA GLN A 247 6.75 -6.66 6.93
C GLN A 247 6.83 -6.56 5.40
N GLU A 248 5.83 -5.97 4.74
CA GLU A 248 5.91 -5.73 3.29
C GLU A 248 7.11 -4.87 2.92
N VAL A 249 7.36 -3.77 3.65
CA VAL A 249 8.53 -2.91 3.45
C VAL A 249 9.84 -3.70 3.62
N ARG A 250 9.95 -4.60 4.61
CA ARG A 250 11.16 -5.44 4.80
C ARG A 250 11.36 -6.48 3.69
N ILE A 251 10.28 -6.93 3.06
CA ILE A 251 10.30 -7.96 2.02
C ILE A 251 10.59 -7.33 0.65
N LEU A 252 9.92 -6.22 0.32
CA LEU A 252 10.02 -5.49 -0.94
C LEU A 252 11.26 -4.59 -0.98
N ARG A 253 12.45 -5.18 -0.85
CA ARG A 253 13.72 -4.46 -0.74
C ARG A 253 14.12 -3.68 -1.99
N ASN A 254 13.53 -4.03 -3.13
CA ASN A 254 13.77 -3.37 -4.41
C ASN A 254 12.95 -2.09 -4.57
N ALA A 255 12.03 -1.79 -3.66
CA ALA A 255 11.15 -0.63 -3.74
C ALA A 255 11.93 0.68 -3.56
N THR A 256 12.40 1.27 -4.66
CA THR A 256 13.11 2.56 -4.69
C THR A 256 12.18 3.75 -4.86
N VAL A 257 10.92 3.54 -5.27
CA VAL A 257 9.90 4.59 -5.30
C VAL A 257 8.63 4.11 -4.58
N VAL A 258 8.09 4.96 -3.72
CA VAL A 258 6.83 4.71 -2.99
C VAL A 258 5.84 5.81 -3.29
N VAL A 259 4.64 5.45 -3.74
CA VAL A 259 3.54 6.39 -3.93
C VAL A 259 2.50 6.21 -2.82
N ALA A 260 2.36 7.23 -1.96
CA ALA A 260 1.37 7.25 -0.90
C ALA A 260 0.10 8.00 -1.32
N LEU A 261 -1.03 7.28 -1.32
CA LEU A 261 -2.34 7.79 -1.72
C LEU A 261 -3.07 8.41 -0.52
N GLY A 262 -2.79 9.69 -0.27
CA GLY A 262 -3.37 10.51 0.78
C GLY A 262 -2.51 10.61 2.04
N ALA A 263 -2.80 11.62 2.88
CA ALA A 263 -2.03 11.93 4.08
C ALA A 263 -1.92 10.77 5.07
N LEU A 264 -2.98 9.98 5.25
CA LEU A 264 -2.97 8.86 6.18
C LEU A 264 -2.08 7.70 5.70
N ALA A 265 -2.03 7.45 4.39
CA ALA A 265 -1.13 6.47 3.80
C ALA A 265 0.33 6.95 3.88
N TRP A 266 0.57 8.23 3.61
CA TRP A 266 1.88 8.89 3.76
C TRP A 266 2.43 8.72 5.18
N GLU A 267 1.62 9.04 6.19
CA GLU A 267 2.02 8.88 7.58
C GLU A 267 2.22 7.41 7.99
N ALA A 268 1.39 6.49 7.48
CA ALA A 268 1.52 5.07 7.76
C ALA A 268 2.81 4.50 7.19
N PHE A 269 3.18 4.92 5.97
CA PHE A 269 4.45 4.54 5.36
C PHE A 269 5.63 5.11 6.13
N LEU A 270 5.64 6.40 6.48
CA LEU A 270 6.74 6.98 7.30
C LEU A 270 6.91 6.26 8.64
N ARG A 271 5.81 5.81 9.27
CA ARG A 271 5.89 4.98 10.48
C ARG A 271 6.46 3.59 10.21
N ALA A 272 6.11 2.97 9.07
CA ALA A 272 6.64 1.67 8.70
C ALA A 272 8.14 1.76 8.42
N TRP A 273 8.53 2.75 7.62
CA TRP A 273 9.92 3.03 7.24
C TRP A 273 10.82 3.25 8.46
N SER A 274 10.38 4.09 9.40
CA SER A 274 11.10 4.32 10.66
C SER A 274 11.22 3.08 11.56
N ALA A 275 10.40 2.05 11.35
CA ALA A 275 10.44 0.80 12.10
C ALA A 275 11.29 -0.29 11.41
N THR A 276 11.82 -0.03 10.21
CA THR A 276 12.60 -0.99 9.40
C THR A 276 14.06 -0.58 9.27
N ASP A 277 14.65 -0.04 10.34
CA ASP A 277 16.06 0.40 10.43
C ASP A 277 16.45 1.50 9.41
N HIS A 278 15.46 2.21 8.86
CA HIS A 278 15.68 3.34 7.98
C HIS A 278 15.40 4.66 8.69
N GLU A 279 16.20 5.66 8.36
CA GLU A 279 16.06 7.00 8.90
C GLU A 279 14.88 7.74 8.28
N VAL A 280 14.23 8.58 9.10
CA VAL A 280 13.22 9.55 8.66
C VAL A 280 13.70 10.91 9.16
N PRO A 281 13.60 11.98 8.35
CA PRO A 281 14.00 13.32 8.78
C PRO A 281 13.39 13.72 10.13
N ALA A 282 14.20 14.33 11.00
CA ALA A 282 13.81 14.72 12.36
C ALA A 282 12.52 15.57 12.36
N ARG A 283 12.41 16.50 11.40
CA ARG A 283 11.15 17.17 11.10
C ARG A 283 10.34 16.31 10.13
N ARG A 284 9.26 15.72 10.63
CA ARG A 284 8.38 14.89 9.81
C ARG A 284 7.89 15.64 8.56
N PRO A 285 8.13 15.09 7.35
CA PRO A 285 7.66 15.68 6.13
C PRO A 285 6.13 15.81 6.07
N ARG A 286 5.65 16.93 5.53
CA ARG A 286 4.22 17.21 5.39
C ARG A 286 3.72 16.66 4.06
N PHE A 287 2.55 16.03 4.10
CA PHE A 287 1.88 15.55 2.90
C PHE A 287 1.28 16.70 2.07
N ARG A 288 1.49 16.64 0.75
CA ARG A 288 0.77 17.37 -0.30
C ARG A 288 0.79 16.51 -1.57
N HIS A 289 -0.12 16.76 -2.51
CA HIS A 289 -0.02 16.14 -3.83
C HIS A 289 1.22 16.66 -4.57
N GLY A 290 1.98 15.76 -5.20
CA GLY A 290 3.25 16.05 -5.87
C GLY A 290 4.44 16.26 -4.93
N ALA A 291 4.23 16.30 -3.61
CA ALA A 291 5.35 16.40 -2.67
C ALA A 291 6.13 15.08 -2.63
N PHE A 292 7.47 15.17 -2.65
CA PHE A 292 8.33 14.02 -2.48
C PHE A 292 9.36 14.23 -1.36
N VAL A 293 9.88 13.13 -0.84
CA VAL A 293 10.94 13.11 0.18
C VAL A 293 11.90 11.97 -0.15
N GLU A 294 13.19 12.28 -0.15
CA GLU A 294 14.23 11.27 -0.21
C GLU A 294 14.38 10.57 1.14
N LEU A 295 14.19 9.26 1.13
CA LEU A 295 14.25 8.35 2.27
C LEU A 295 15.16 7.18 1.89
N ALA A 296 16.46 7.44 1.73
CA ALA A 296 17.40 6.49 1.15
C ALA A 296 17.24 5.05 1.69
N PRO A 297 17.16 4.02 0.80
CA PRO A 297 17.35 4.08 -0.66
C PRO A 297 16.09 4.43 -1.48
N THR A 298 15.01 4.86 -0.84
CA THR A 298 13.69 5.04 -1.47
C THR A 298 13.30 6.51 -1.59
N ILE A 299 12.47 6.87 -2.56
CA ILE A 299 11.80 8.17 -2.64
C ILE A 299 10.31 7.98 -2.29
N LEU A 300 9.79 8.75 -1.35
CA LEU A 300 8.37 8.79 -1.01
C LEU A 300 7.69 9.94 -1.74
N LEU A 301 6.76 9.62 -2.65
CA LEU A 301 5.94 10.53 -3.42
C LEU A 301 4.49 10.55 -2.93
N GLY A 302 3.93 11.74 -2.76
CA GLY A 302 2.59 11.96 -2.24
C GLY A 302 1.61 12.26 -3.35
N SER A 303 0.46 11.59 -3.33
CA SER A 303 -0.67 11.94 -4.20
C SER A 303 -1.96 12.05 -3.40
N TYR A 304 -2.87 12.94 -3.79
CA TYR A 304 -4.23 12.88 -3.27
C TYR A 304 -4.84 11.52 -3.63
N HIS A 305 -5.60 10.97 -2.68
CA HIS A 305 -6.31 9.71 -2.92
C HIS A 305 -7.37 9.90 -4.01
N PRO A 306 -7.54 8.97 -4.96
CA PRO A 306 -8.59 9.02 -5.99
C PRO A 306 -9.96 8.64 -5.42
N SER A 307 -10.34 9.25 -4.28
CA SER A 307 -11.66 9.07 -3.70
C SER A 307 -12.69 9.78 -4.58
N GLN A 308 -13.92 9.26 -4.61
CA GLN A 308 -15.01 9.88 -5.36
C GLN A 308 -15.17 11.38 -5.01
N ARG A 309 -15.00 11.75 -3.74
CA ARG A 309 -14.99 13.15 -3.30
C ARG A 309 -13.94 13.96 -4.06
N ASN A 310 -12.68 13.54 -4.04
CA ASN A 310 -11.59 14.31 -4.65
C ASN A 310 -11.73 14.39 -6.18
N THR A 311 -12.15 13.30 -6.82
CA THR A 311 -12.29 13.24 -8.29
C THR A 311 -13.51 14.02 -8.77
N SER A 312 -14.63 13.99 -8.03
CA SER A 312 -15.85 14.70 -8.40
C SER A 312 -15.77 16.21 -8.15
N THR A 313 -14.97 16.66 -7.17
CA THR A 313 -14.75 18.09 -6.92
C THR A 313 -13.64 18.70 -7.77
N GLY A 314 -12.96 17.91 -8.61
CA GLY A 314 -11.80 18.37 -9.38
C GLY A 314 -10.54 18.65 -8.54
N LEU A 315 -10.53 18.29 -7.25
CA LEU A 315 -9.33 18.41 -6.40
C LEU A 315 -8.21 17.49 -6.91
N LEU A 316 -8.59 16.39 -7.56
CA LEU A 316 -7.68 15.52 -8.28
C LEU A 316 -8.28 15.23 -9.67
N THR A 317 -7.53 15.57 -10.72
CA THR A 317 -7.87 15.24 -12.12
C THR A 317 -7.11 13.99 -12.58
N GLU A 318 -7.56 13.35 -13.67
CA GLU A 318 -6.85 12.19 -14.23
C GLU A 318 -5.43 12.57 -14.66
N ALA A 319 -5.24 13.73 -15.29
CA ALA A 319 -3.92 14.21 -15.70
C ALA A 319 -2.96 14.41 -14.50
N MET A 320 -3.44 15.01 -13.40
CA MET A 320 -2.65 15.13 -12.17
C MET A 320 -2.26 13.77 -11.60
N PHE A 321 -3.19 12.82 -11.64
CA PHE A 321 -2.96 11.48 -11.10
C PHE A 321 -2.00 10.68 -11.98
N ASP A 322 -2.11 10.78 -13.30
CA ASP A 322 -1.20 10.15 -14.26
C ASP A 322 0.22 10.70 -14.15
N ALA A 323 0.37 12.02 -13.97
CA ALA A 323 1.67 12.67 -13.79
C ALA A 323 2.45 12.07 -12.60
N ILE A 324 1.78 11.64 -11.52
CA ILE A 324 2.43 10.98 -10.38
C ILE A 324 3.08 9.66 -10.79
N PHE A 325 2.39 8.84 -11.58
CA PHE A 325 2.91 7.53 -11.99
C PHE A 325 3.92 7.64 -13.14
N GLN A 326 3.79 8.66 -14.00
CA GLN A 326 4.81 9.00 -14.98
C GLN A 326 6.11 9.45 -14.30
N GLN A 327 6.02 10.32 -13.29
CA GLN A 327 7.17 10.72 -12.47
C GLN A 327 7.80 9.54 -11.74
N ALA A 328 6.98 8.65 -11.18
CA ALA A 328 7.47 7.43 -10.55
C ALA A 328 8.21 6.54 -11.56
N ARG A 329 7.70 6.40 -12.79
CA ARG A 329 8.37 5.65 -13.86
C ARG A 329 9.71 6.27 -14.24
N SER A 330 9.78 7.59 -14.42
CA SER A 330 11.04 8.24 -14.83
C SER A 330 12.13 8.06 -13.77
N TRP A 331 11.82 8.15 -12.48
CA TRP A 331 12.78 7.89 -11.40
C TRP A 331 13.24 6.42 -11.32
N LEU A 332 12.46 5.47 -11.84
CA LEU A 332 12.86 4.07 -11.92
C LEU A 332 13.72 3.75 -13.14
N GLU A 333 13.71 4.62 -14.15
CA GLU A 333 14.48 4.50 -15.38
C GLU A 333 15.80 5.28 -15.31
N GLU A 334 15.88 6.33 -14.49
CA GLU A 334 17.13 7.03 -14.22
C GLU A 334 18.13 6.09 -13.52
N PRO A 335 19.33 5.86 -14.09
CA PRO A 335 20.34 5.02 -13.47
C PRO A 335 20.80 5.67 -12.16
N SER A 336 20.84 4.88 -11.08
CA SER A 336 21.32 5.42 -9.79
C SER A 336 22.75 5.94 -9.97
N PRO A 337 23.14 7.06 -9.32
CA PRO A 337 24.49 7.62 -9.42
C PRO A 337 25.62 6.64 -9.02
N ARG A 338 25.28 5.49 -8.43
CA ARG A 338 26.23 4.42 -8.09
C ARG A 338 26.70 3.60 -9.29
N GLU A 339 25.96 3.62 -10.40
CA GLU A 339 26.33 2.87 -11.63
C GLU A 339 27.12 3.73 -12.63
N ALA A 340 27.03 5.06 -12.55
CA ALA A 340 27.77 5.98 -13.40
C ALA A 340 29.26 6.14 -13.02
N GLY A 341 29.68 5.61 -11.85
CA GLY A 341 31.02 5.85 -11.29
C GLY A 341 32.11 4.82 -11.63
N SER A 342 31.84 3.76 -12.40
CA SER A 342 32.82 2.68 -12.64
C SER A 342 33.45 2.65 -14.04
N GLY A 343 33.36 3.71 -14.83
CA GLY A 343 33.95 3.73 -16.18
C GLY A 343 34.35 5.12 -16.64
N GLY A 344 35.57 5.54 -16.32
CA GLY A 344 36.13 6.77 -16.88
C GLY A 344 37.34 7.32 -16.14
N SER A 345 38.47 6.61 -16.17
CA SER A 345 39.76 7.23 -15.85
C SER A 345 40.12 8.20 -16.99
N PHE A 346 39.77 9.47 -16.87
CA PHE A 346 40.28 10.50 -17.75
C PHE A 346 41.72 10.81 -17.33
N ARG A 347 42.71 10.27 -18.06
CA ARG A 347 44.09 10.74 -18.00
C ARG A 347 44.10 12.19 -18.50
N ARG A 348 44.46 13.14 -17.64
CA ARG A 348 44.93 14.44 -18.09
C ARG A 348 46.37 14.26 -18.55
N GLU A 349 46.57 14.37 -19.86
CA GLU A 349 47.88 14.68 -20.42
C GLU A 349 48.24 16.12 -20.06
N SER A 350 49.39 16.27 -19.42
CA SER A 350 50.12 17.51 -19.23
C SER A 350 51.00 17.73 -20.46
N SER A 351 50.66 18.72 -21.28
CA SER A 351 51.56 19.31 -22.27
C SER A 351 52.07 20.64 -21.72
N GLY A 352 53.39 20.71 -21.60
CA GLY A 352 54.14 21.96 -21.47
C GLY A 352 54.46 22.58 -22.82
#